data_AF-A0A848N669-F1
#
_entry.id   AF-A0A848N669-F1
#
_cell.length_a   1.000
_cell.length_b   1.000
_cell.length_c   1.000
_cell.angle_alpha   90.00
_cell.angle_beta   90.00
_cell.angle_gamma   90.00
#
_symmetry.space_group_name_H-M   'P 1'
#
loop_
_entity.id
_entity.type
_entity.pdbx_description
1 polymer ?
#
loop_
_entity_poly.entity_id
_entity_poly.type
_entity_poly.pdbx_seq_one_letter_code
_entity_poly.pdbx_strand_id
1 'polypeptide(L)'
;MKKITTIFSVIISTILYSQDVYQNGFTAGYKAGYCYNVLGCIAPVTPIGQLDVKQDYQTGYNNGFVKGQQDQVSNNTSYIPTGGVKGQLRPSIPDMDLNIDPNLSREMWANYYEKRRVKKEQQAKNNETLVRMITEHTIEVMVEMDKLKIRLKEKNISDKEIDNIIYDLHYENQTIYNEYKNEPKKYKQFYKKNLELKERINKMSPLN
;
A
#
# COMPACT_ATOMS: atom_id res chain seq x y z
N MET A 1 -22.51 47.11 10.63
CA MET A 1 -22.63 46.10 11.72
C MET A 1 -22.98 44.67 11.26
N LYS A 2 -23.54 44.45 10.06
CA LYS A 2 -23.89 43.09 9.56
C LYS A 2 -22.70 42.20 9.12
N LYS A 3 -21.50 42.77 8.92
CA LYS A 3 -20.30 42.03 8.48
C LYS A 3 -19.51 41.38 9.62
N ILE A 4 -19.67 41.85 10.86
CA ILE A 4 -18.96 41.32 12.03
C ILE A 4 -19.62 40.02 12.52
N THR A 5 -20.95 39.91 12.40
CA THR A 5 -21.72 38.70 12.72
C THR A 5 -21.34 37.49 11.86
N THR A 6 -20.93 37.69 10.61
CA THR A 6 -20.54 36.59 9.72
C THR A 6 -19.16 36.01 10.07
N ILE A 7 -18.23 36.83 10.54
CA ILE A 7 -16.87 36.40 10.91
C ILE A 7 -16.90 35.56 12.20
N PHE A 8 -17.74 35.93 13.17
CA PHE A 8 -17.89 35.17 14.41
C PHE A 8 -18.50 33.77 14.18
N SER A 9 -19.38 33.63 13.17
CA SER A 9 -19.98 32.35 12.78
C SER A 9 -18.99 31.34 12.20
N VAL A 10 -17.92 31.78 11.55
CA VAL A 10 -16.93 30.89 10.90
C VAL A 10 -15.90 30.36 11.91
N ILE A 11 -15.61 31.12 12.96
CA ILE A 11 -14.63 30.73 13.99
C ILE A 11 -15.20 29.67 14.95
N ILE A 12 -16.51 29.68 15.20
CA ILE A 12 -17.14 28.69 16.09
C ILE A 12 -17.18 27.28 15.46
N SER A 13 -17.25 27.18 14.12
CA SER A 13 -17.29 25.87 13.43
C SER A 13 -15.98 25.09 13.44
N THR A 14 -14.81 25.72 13.66
CA THR A 14 -13.52 25.02 13.59
C THR A 14 -13.09 24.39 14.92
N ILE A 15 -13.70 24.78 16.04
CA ILE A 15 -13.32 24.31 17.39
C ILE A 15 -13.91 22.91 17.70
N LEU A 16 -14.91 22.46 16.94
CA LEU A 16 -15.59 21.17 17.18
C LEU A 16 -14.90 19.94 16.55
N TYR A 17 -13.85 20.11 15.74
CA TYR A 17 -13.24 19.01 14.97
C TYR A 17 -11.93 18.44 15.54
N SER A 18 -11.31 19.05 16.56
CA SER A 18 -10.00 18.57 17.06
C SER A 18 -10.09 17.48 18.14
N GLN A 19 -11.19 17.42 18.90
CA GLN A 19 -11.35 16.42 19.97
C GLN A 19 -11.61 15.01 19.41
N ASP A 20 -12.06 14.92 18.16
CA ASP A 20 -12.47 13.68 17.52
C ASP A 20 -11.26 12.85 17.02
N VAL A 21 -10.16 13.49 16.61
CA VAL A 21 -9.03 12.78 15.99
C VAL A 21 -8.31 11.86 16.98
N TYR A 22 -8.02 12.34 18.18
CA TYR A 22 -7.42 11.53 19.24
C TYR A 22 -8.37 10.42 19.70
N GLN A 23 -9.65 10.75 19.94
CA GLN A 23 -10.64 9.78 20.43
C GLN A 23 -10.93 8.68 19.39
N ASN A 24 -10.92 9.02 18.09
CA ASN A 24 -11.00 8.05 17.00
C ASN A 24 -9.78 7.13 16.99
N GLY A 25 -8.58 7.70 17.14
CA GLY A 25 -7.35 6.93 17.33
C GLY A 25 -7.48 5.97 18.51
N PHE A 26 -7.85 6.50 19.69
CA PHE A 26 -8.01 5.74 20.93
C PHE A 26 -9.03 4.61 20.79
N THR A 27 -10.18 4.88 20.18
CA THR A 27 -11.22 3.88 19.95
C THR A 27 -10.75 2.76 19.04
N ALA A 28 -10.07 3.10 17.94
CA ALA A 28 -9.50 2.12 17.02
C ALA A 28 -8.40 1.28 17.70
N GLY A 29 -7.51 1.94 18.43
CA GLY A 29 -6.42 1.32 19.17
C GLY A 29 -6.93 0.36 20.24
N TYR A 30 -7.90 0.79 21.04
CA TYR A 30 -8.51 -0.02 22.10
C TYR A 30 -9.11 -1.31 21.59
N LYS A 31 -9.91 -1.24 20.52
CA LYS A 31 -10.51 -2.44 19.92
C LYS A 31 -9.44 -3.40 19.40
N ALA A 32 -8.42 -2.86 18.74
CA ALA A 32 -7.30 -3.66 18.23
C ALA A 32 -6.46 -4.29 19.37
N GLY A 33 -6.26 -3.56 20.47
CA GLY A 33 -5.52 -4.02 21.64
C GLY A 33 -6.28 -5.06 22.44
N TYR A 34 -7.57 -4.85 22.68
CA TYR A 34 -8.43 -5.79 23.42
C TYR A 34 -8.55 -7.13 22.72
N CYS A 35 -8.64 -7.11 21.39
CA CYS A 35 -8.72 -8.32 20.56
C CYS A 35 -7.36 -8.81 20.05
N TYR A 36 -6.27 -8.26 20.58
CA TYR A 36 -4.95 -8.65 20.13
C TYR A 36 -4.71 -10.13 20.45
N ASN A 37 -4.41 -10.92 19.42
CA ASN A 37 -4.19 -12.37 19.48
C ASN A 37 -5.39 -13.23 19.94
N VAL A 38 -6.63 -12.70 19.89
CA VAL A 38 -7.85 -13.48 20.18
C VAL A 38 -8.70 -13.61 18.92
N LEU A 39 -8.75 -14.82 18.35
CA LEU A 39 -9.52 -15.09 17.15
C LEU A 39 -11.02 -15.06 17.45
N GLY A 40 -11.81 -14.36 16.62
CA GLY A 40 -13.25 -14.19 16.85
C GLY A 40 -13.60 -13.24 18.01
N CYS A 41 -12.64 -12.45 18.49
CA CYS A 41 -12.89 -11.49 19.55
C CYS A 41 -13.83 -10.36 19.09
N ILE A 42 -14.80 -10.08 19.94
CA ILE A 42 -15.68 -8.91 19.83
C ILE A 42 -15.24 -7.94 20.92
N ALA A 43 -14.59 -6.85 20.53
CA ALA A 43 -14.14 -5.84 21.47
C ALA A 43 -15.36 -5.19 22.16
N PRO A 44 -15.28 -4.95 23.49
CA PRO A 44 -16.35 -4.27 24.22
C PRO A 44 -16.43 -2.80 23.79
N VAL A 45 -17.46 -2.12 24.30
CA VAL A 45 -17.60 -0.67 24.12
C VAL A 45 -16.37 0.02 24.69
N THR A 46 -15.71 0.80 23.84
CA THR A 46 -14.47 1.51 24.19
C THR A 46 -14.75 2.50 25.32
N PRO A 47 -13.92 2.52 26.39
CA PRO A 47 -14.01 3.56 27.41
C PRO A 47 -13.64 4.93 26.83
N ILE A 48 -14.07 5.99 27.52
CA ILE A 48 -13.67 7.36 27.16
C ILE A 48 -12.16 7.49 27.35
N GLY A 49 -11.45 7.92 26.30
CA GLY A 49 -10.01 8.07 26.35
C GLY A 49 -9.62 9.23 27.27
N GLN A 50 -8.62 9.04 28.11
CA GLN A 50 -8.02 10.15 28.83
C GLN A 50 -7.30 11.06 27.83
N LEU A 51 -7.58 12.36 27.92
CA LEU A 51 -6.94 13.36 27.07
C LEU A 51 -5.44 13.40 27.37
N ASP A 52 -4.63 13.21 26.33
CA ASP A 52 -3.18 13.34 26.40
C ASP A 52 -2.75 14.71 25.86
N VAL A 53 -1.55 15.15 26.24
CA VAL A 53 -0.93 16.41 25.78
C VAL A 53 -0.83 16.45 24.26
N LYS A 54 -0.61 15.29 23.64
CA LYS A 54 -0.57 15.13 22.18
C LYS A 54 -1.88 14.54 21.66
N GLN A 55 -2.74 15.40 21.09
CA GLN A 55 -4.07 15.04 20.61
C GLN A 55 -4.08 14.59 19.13
N ASP A 56 -3.09 13.79 18.71
CA ASP A 56 -3.08 13.20 17.37
C ASP A 56 -3.60 11.76 17.37
N TYR A 57 -3.98 11.28 16.18
CA TYR A 57 -4.55 9.94 15.99
C TYR A 57 -3.58 8.83 16.43
N GLN A 58 -2.27 8.99 16.19
CA GLN A 58 -1.29 7.95 16.47
C GLN A 58 -1.07 7.79 17.97
N THR A 59 -1.00 8.89 18.71
CA THR A 59 -0.93 8.87 20.17
C THR A 59 -2.21 8.27 20.75
N GLY A 60 -3.38 8.70 20.25
CA GLY A 60 -4.66 8.10 20.63
C GLY A 60 -4.66 6.59 20.43
N TYR A 61 -4.29 6.13 19.23
CA TYR A 61 -4.21 4.72 18.89
C TYR A 61 -3.27 3.93 19.82
N ASN A 62 -2.08 4.45 20.09
CA ASN A 62 -1.11 3.76 20.96
C ASN A 62 -1.64 3.64 22.39
N ASN A 63 -2.20 4.74 22.93
CA ASN A 63 -2.77 4.77 24.29
C ASN A 63 -3.98 3.82 24.39
N GLY A 64 -4.86 3.85 23.39
CA GLY A 64 -5.99 2.93 23.29
C GLY A 64 -5.54 1.48 23.24
N PHE A 65 -4.55 1.14 22.42
CA PHE A 65 -4.06 -0.23 22.25
C PHE A 65 -3.47 -0.82 23.53
N VAL A 66 -2.74 -0.03 24.32
CA VAL A 66 -2.23 -0.44 25.63
C VAL A 66 -3.37 -0.67 26.60
N LYS A 67 -4.33 0.27 26.66
CA LYS A 67 -5.50 0.16 27.55
C LYS A 67 -6.39 -1.05 27.20
N GLY A 68 -6.57 -1.33 25.91
CA GLY A 68 -7.31 -2.49 25.43
C GLY A 68 -6.70 -3.81 25.89
N GLN A 69 -5.38 -3.96 25.80
CA GLN A 69 -4.69 -5.16 26.30
C GLN A 69 -4.80 -5.30 27.83
N GLN A 70 -4.65 -4.20 28.57
CA GLN A 70 -4.81 -4.21 30.02
C GLN A 70 -6.21 -4.67 30.44
N ASP A 71 -7.23 -4.14 29.77
CA ASP A 71 -8.63 -4.48 30.05
C ASP A 71 -8.93 -5.93 29.68
N GLN A 72 -8.37 -6.43 28.57
CA GLN A 72 -8.47 -7.85 28.17
C GLN A 72 -7.88 -8.77 29.25
N VAL A 73 -6.71 -8.45 29.80
CA VAL A 73 -6.07 -9.23 30.87
C VAL A 73 -6.89 -9.16 32.16
N SER A 74 -7.42 -7.98 32.51
CA SER A 74 -8.25 -7.79 33.71
C SER A 74 -9.61 -8.53 33.65
N ASN A 75 -10.15 -8.75 32.44
CA ASN A 75 -11.37 -9.51 32.23
C ASN A 75 -11.14 -11.03 32.12
N ASN A 76 -9.90 -11.48 31.89
CA ASN A 76 -9.55 -12.89 31.69
C ASN A 76 -9.15 -13.66 32.95
N THR A 77 -9.23 -13.05 34.15
CA THR A 77 -9.07 -13.77 35.44
C THR A 77 -10.17 -14.81 35.72
N SER A 78 -11.07 -15.08 34.76
CA SER A 78 -12.17 -16.06 34.91
C SER A 78 -12.31 -17.11 33.80
N TYR A 79 -11.39 -17.26 32.83
CA TYR A 79 -11.58 -18.28 31.78
C TYR A 79 -10.32 -19.07 31.38
N ILE A 80 -10.43 -20.39 31.57
CA ILE A 80 -9.45 -21.44 31.29
C ILE A 80 -9.22 -21.57 29.77
N PRO A 81 -7.98 -21.77 29.28
CA PRO A 81 -7.66 -21.77 27.86
C PRO A 81 -7.70 -23.17 27.26
N THR A 82 -8.63 -23.47 26.36
CA THR A 82 -8.49 -24.63 25.45
C THR A 82 -9.17 -24.35 24.11
N GLY A 83 -8.37 -24.07 23.07
CA GLY A 83 -8.89 -23.92 21.71
C GLY A 83 -7.89 -23.42 20.66
N GLY A 84 -6.59 -23.65 20.84
CA GLY A 84 -5.58 -23.27 19.85
C GLY A 84 -5.37 -24.35 18.79
N VAL A 85 -5.78 -24.08 17.55
CA VAL A 85 -5.47 -24.90 16.37
C VAL A 85 -3.95 -24.96 16.16
N LYS A 86 -3.39 -26.17 16.11
CA LYS A 86 -2.00 -26.44 15.73
C LYS A 86 -1.75 -25.90 14.31
N GLY A 87 -0.86 -24.93 14.13
CA GLY A 87 -0.34 -24.66 12.77
C GLY A 87 0.20 -23.28 12.45
N GLN A 88 0.05 -22.25 13.29
CA GLN A 88 0.68 -20.95 13.02
C GLN A 88 1.78 -20.67 14.04
N LEU A 89 3.01 -20.66 13.53
CA LEU A 89 4.20 -20.18 14.22
C LEU A 89 3.89 -18.79 14.78
N ARG A 90 3.63 -18.74 16.09
CA ARG A 90 3.73 -17.54 16.90
C ARG A 90 5.06 -16.86 16.53
N PRO A 91 5.13 -15.55 16.26
CA PRO A 91 6.28 -14.82 16.77
C PRO A 91 6.18 -14.99 18.28
N SER A 92 7.05 -15.81 18.87
CA SER A 92 7.25 -15.81 20.31
C SER A 92 7.73 -14.41 20.68
N ILE A 93 6.80 -13.50 20.97
CA ILE A 93 7.12 -12.34 21.77
C ILE A 93 7.42 -12.94 23.15
N PRO A 94 8.65 -12.81 23.66
CA PRO A 94 8.98 -13.28 25.00
C PRO A 94 7.95 -12.71 25.97
N ASP A 95 7.46 -13.51 26.91
CA ASP A 95 6.65 -13.03 28.03
C ASP A 95 7.48 -11.98 28.75
N MET A 96 7.22 -10.72 28.40
CA MET A 96 8.01 -9.58 28.82
C MET A 96 7.46 -9.15 30.18
N ASP A 97 8.12 -9.64 31.21
CA ASP A 97 7.92 -9.26 32.60
C ASP A 97 7.88 -7.72 32.71
N LEU A 98 6.85 -7.18 33.37
CA LEU A 98 6.46 -5.76 33.33
C LEU A 98 7.45 -4.78 34.03
N ASN A 99 8.67 -5.23 34.32
CA ASN A 99 9.79 -4.44 34.83
C ASN A 99 10.84 -4.13 33.74
N ILE A 100 10.42 -3.99 32.49
CA ILE A 100 11.32 -3.63 31.40
C ILE A 100 11.63 -2.14 31.47
N ASP A 101 12.94 -1.85 31.56
CA ASP A 101 13.49 -0.51 31.41
C ASP A 101 12.80 0.21 30.23
N PRO A 102 12.15 1.36 30.47
CA PRO A 102 11.49 2.15 29.42
C PRO A 102 12.38 2.44 28.20
N ASN A 103 13.71 2.49 28.40
CA ASN A 103 14.68 2.69 27.33
C ASN A 103 14.80 1.45 26.44
N LEU A 104 14.79 0.24 27.01
CA LEU A 104 14.85 -1.02 26.25
C LEU A 104 13.59 -1.21 25.38
N SER A 105 12.41 -0.89 25.94
CA SER A 105 11.16 -0.92 25.18
C SER A 105 11.21 0.08 24.01
N ARG A 106 11.69 1.31 24.26
CA ARG A 106 11.84 2.33 23.21
C ARG A 106 12.77 1.89 22.09
N GLU A 107 13.91 1.28 22.40
CA GLU A 107 14.87 0.78 21.41
C GLU A 107 14.27 -0.35 20.57
N MET A 108 13.57 -1.29 21.20
CA MET A 108 12.92 -2.40 20.50
C MET A 108 11.86 -1.89 19.52
N TRP A 109 11.03 -0.91 19.93
CA TRP A 109 10.07 -0.26 19.04
C TRP A 109 10.75 0.51 17.91
N ALA A 110 11.81 1.27 18.19
CA ALA A 110 12.58 1.97 17.16
C ALA A 110 13.12 0.99 16.11
N ASN A 111 13.71 -0.14 16.54
CA ASN A 111 14.20 -1.21 15.66
C ASN A 111 13.07 -1.83 14.82
N TYR A 112 11.91 -2.07 15.44
CA TYR A 112 10.72 -2.58 14.75
C TYR A 112 10.24 -1.63 13.64
N TYR A 113 10.08 -0.34 13.95
CA TYR A 113 9.67 0.66 12.98
C TYR A 113 10.70 0.85 11.87
N GLU A 114 11.99 0.82 12.21
CA GLU A 114 13.08 0.94 11.26
C GLU A 114 13.11 -0.24 10.27
N LYS A 115 12.98 -1.48 10.76
CA LYS A 115 12.84 -2.67 9.88
C LYS A 115 11.65 -2.55 8.94
N ARG A 116 10.54 -1.97 9.41
CA ARG A 116 9.34 -1.77 8.60
C ARG A 116 9.54 -0.67 7.56
N ARG A 117 10.24 0.41 7.91
CA ARG A 117 10.63 1.50 6.99
C ARG A 117 11.54 0.97 5.88
N VAL A 118 12.61 0.27 6.23
CA VAL A 118 13.56 -0.32 5.26
C VAL A 118 12.86 -1.29 4.32
N LYS A 119 11.94 -2.14 4.81
CA LYS A 119 11.15 -3.03 3.95
C LYS A 119 10.28 -2.27 2.95
N LYS A 120 9.63 -1.18 3.37
CA LYS A 120 8.83 -0.32 2.47
C LYS A 120 9.71 0.38 1.43
N GLU A 121 10.87 0.89 1.82
CA GLU A 121 11.83 1.52 0.91
C GLU A 121 12.38 0.53 -0.12
N GLN A 122 12.72 -0.68 0.31
CA GLN A 122 13.16 -1.73 -0.61
C GLN A 122 12.03 -2.10 -1.59
N GLN A 123 10.79 -2.18 -1.13
CA GLN A 123 9.64 -2.43 -1.99
C GLN A 123 9.43 -1.28 -2.99
N ALA A 124 9.58 -0.02 -2.56
CA ALA A 124 9.49 1.14 -3.45
C ALA A 124 10.59 1.11 -4.52
N LYS A 125 11.85 0.84 -4.15
CA LYS A 125 12.98 0.70 -5.09
C LYS A 125 12.77 -0.45 -6.08
N ASN A 126 12.23 -1.58 -5.62
CA ASN A 126 11.91 -2.71 -6.49
C ASN A 126 10.81 -2.35 -7.50
N ASN A 127 9.78 -1.62 -7.06
CA ASN A 127 8.72 -1.13 -7.93
C ASN A 127 9.23 -0.10 -8.94
N GLU A 128 10.10 0.82 -8.54
CA GLU A 128 10.74 1.79 -9.42
C GLU A 128 11.58 1.10 -10.51
N THR A 129 12.38 0.11 -10.11
CA THR A 129 13.19 -0.69 -11.04
C THR A 129 12.31 -1.41 -12.07
N LEU A 130 11.18 -1.96 -11.62
CA LEU A 130 10.21 -2.60 -12.51
C LEU A 130 9.62 -1.61 -13.51
N VAL A 131 9.15 -0.44 -13.05
CA VAL A 131 8.57 0.58 -13.93
C VAL A 131 9.59 1.01 -14.98
N ARG A 132 10.87 1.15 -14.60
CA ARG A 132 11.95 1.44 -15.54
C ARG A 132 12.09 0.35 -16.60
N MET A 133 12.19 -0.93 -16.20
CA MET A 133 12.29 -2.05 -17.14
C MET A 133 11.10 -2.14 -18.09
N ILE A 134 9.88 -1.93 -17.59
CA ILE A 134 8.67 -1.91 -18.40
C ILE A 134 8.75 -0.80 -19.44
N THR A 135 9.13 0.40 -19.01
CA THR A 135 9.25 1.57 -19.89
C THR A 135 10.30 1.35 -20.99
N GLU A 136 11.47 0.80 -20.63
CA GLU A 136 12.54 0.48 -21.58
C GLU A 136 12.06 -0.47 -22.69
N HIS A 137 11.35 -1.54 -22.35
CA HIS A 137 10.82 -2.50 -23.33
C HIS A 137 9.74 -1.89 -24.22
N THR A 138 8.86 -1.06 -23.65
CA THR A 138 7.84 -0.35 -24.42
C THR A 138 8.49 0.59 -25.45
N ILE A 139 9.57 1.28 -25.09
CA ILE A 139 10.34 2.12 -26.00
C ILE A 139 10.99 1.29 -27.11
N GLU A 140 11.60 0.14 -26.80
CA GLU A 140 12.18 -0.74 -27.82
C GLU A 140 11.15 -1.17 -28.86
N VAL A 141 9.95 -1.54 -28.41
CA VAL A 141 8.86 -1.92 -29.32
C VAL A 141 8.46 -0.76 -30.21
N MET A 142 8.37 0.47 -29.69
CA MET A 142 8.09 1.67 -30.50
C MET A 142 9.16 1.93 -31.56
N VAL A 143 10.45 1.76 -31.21
CA VAL A 143 11.55 1.88 -32.18
C VAL A 143 11.43 0.85 -33.30
N GLU A 144 11.02 -0.38 -33.01
CA GLU A 144 10.80 -1.39 -34.05
C GLU A 144 9.58 -1.09 -34.92
N MET A 145 8.53 -0.45 -34.38
CA MET A 145 7.40 0.06 -35.18
C MET A 145 7.85 1.15 -36.16
N ASP A 146 8.72 2.07 -35.73
CA ASP A 146 9.27 3.11 -36.62
C ASP A 146 10.10 2.50 -37.75
N LYS A 147 10.93 1.50 -37.44
CA LYS A 147 11.65 0.73 -38.47
C LYS A 147 10.71 -0.01 -39.42
N LEU A 148 9.61 -0.58 -38.92
CA LEU A 148 8.59 -1.21 -39.76
C LEU A 148 7.95 -0.18 -40.69
N LYS A 149 7.62 1.02 -40.21
CA LYS A 149 7.07 2.11 -41.03
C LYS A 149 7.97 2.43 -42.22
N ILE A 150 9.29 2.52 -42.01
CA ILE A 150 10.27 2.73 -43.10
C ILE A 150 10.24 1.56 -44.09
N ARG A 151 10.33 0.31 -43.60
CA ARG A 151 10.33 -0.90 -44.45
C ARG A 151 9.06 -1.03 -45.29
N LEU A 152 7.90 -0.68 -44.75
CA LEU A 152 6.64 -0.71 -45.50
C LEU A 152 6.59 0.38 -46.58
N LYS A 153 7.15 1.57 -46.31
CA LYS A 153 7.28 2.64 -47.32
C LYS A 153 8.18 2.23 -48.48
N GLU A 154 9.31 1.58 -48.21
CA GLU A 154 10.22 1.05 -49.25
C GLU A 154 9.52 0.05 -50.19
N LYS A 155 8.45 -0.60 -49.72
CA LYS A 155 7.63 -1.53 -50.50
C LYS A 155 6.41 -0.90 -51.17
N ASN A 156 6.35 0.43 -51.21
CA ASN A 156 5.25 1.20 -51.82
C ASN A 156 3.87 0.88 -51.24
N ILE A 157 3.79 0.44 -49.97
CA ILE A 157 2.52 0.32 -49.27
C ILE A 157 1.93 1.72 -49.05
N SER A 158 0.62 1.87 -49.17
CA SER A 158 -0.02 3.18 -49.03
C SER A 158 0.15 3.72 -47.60
N ASP A 159 0.37 5.03 -47.45
CA ASP A 159 0.51 5.65 -46.11
C ASP A 159 -0.70 5.35 -45.21
N LYS A 160 -1.91 5.25 -45.78
CA LYS A 160 -3.13 4.89 -45.06
C LYS A 160 -3.08 3.47 -44.49
N GLU A 161 -2.60 2.49 -45.25
CA GLU A 161 -2.43 1.12 -44.77
C GLU A 161 -1.34 1.04 -43.70
N ILE A 162 -0.23 1.75 -43.90
CA ILE A 162 0.85 1.84 -42.93
C ILE A 162 0.33 2.40 -41.61
N ASP A 163 -0.40 3.52 -41.64
CA ASP A 163 -0.90 4.16 -40.43
C ASP A 163 -1.91 3.28 -39.68
N ASN A 164 -2.75 2.51 -40.38
CA ASN A 164 -3.64 1.52 -39.76
C ASN A 164 -2.83 0.42 -39.04
N ILE A 165 -1.79 -0.13 -39.69
CA ILE A 165 -0.93 -1.16 -39.10
C ILE A 165 -0.23 -0.62 -37.84
N ILE A 166 0.35 0.58 -37.93
CA ILE A 166 1.06 1.19 -36.80
C ILE A 166 0.09 1.53 -35.66
N TYR A 167 -1.12 1.98 -35.97
CA TYR A 167 -2.15 2.26 -34.97
C TYR A 167 -2.52 1.00 -34.18
N ASP A 168 -2.78 -0.12 -34.86
CA ASP A 168 -3.13 -1.39 -34.21
C ASP A 168 -2.01 -1.89 -33.30
N LEU A 169 -0.76 -1.83 -33.79
CA LEU A 169 0.43 -2.20 -33.02
C LEU A 169 0.60 -1.30 -31.79
N HIS A 170 0.41 0.01 -31.93
CA HIS A 170 0.52 0.96 -30.84
C HIS A 170 -0.56 0.70 -29.77
N TYR A 171 -1.81 0.45 -30.19
CA TYR A 171 -2.91 0.09 -29.30
C TYR A 171 -2.62 -1.18 -28.50
N GLU A 172 -2.08 -2.22 -29.15
CA GLU A 172 -1.70 -3.47 -28.50
C GLU A 172 -0.57 -3.26 -27.48
N ASN A 173 0.49 -2.52 -27.85
CA ASN A 173 1.59 -2.19 -26.95
C ASN A 173 1.12 -1.40 -25.71
N GLN A 174 0.22 -0.44 -25.91
CA GLN A 174 -0.36 0.36 -24.82
C GLN A 174 -1.25 -0.48 -23.91
N THR A 175 -1.97 -1.45 -24.48
CA THR A 175 -2.79 -2.40 -23.70
C THR A 175 -1.89 -3.27 -22.80
N ILE A 176 -0.80 -3.80 -23.35
CA ILE A 176 0.20 -4.55 -22.59
C ILE A 176 0.78 -3.66 -21.49
N TYR A 177 1.26 -2.47 -21.81
CA TYR A 177 1.82 -1.55 -20.78
C TYR A 177 0.84 -1.30 -19.62
N ASN A 178 -0.42 -0.99 -19.93
CA ASN A 178 -1.43 -0.68 -18.91
C ASN A 178 -1.79 -1.88 -18.04
N GLU A 179 -1.82 -3.09 -18.60
CA GLU A 179 -2.10 -4.32 -17.85
C GLU A 179 -1.01 -4.60 -16.80
N TYR A 180 0.25 -4.34 -17.12
CA TYR A 180 1.37 -4.82 -16.29
C TYR A 180 2.08 -3.74 -15.46
N LYS A 181 1.91 -2.44 -15.74
CA LYS A 181 2.65 -1.34 -15.08
C LYS A 181 2.54 -1.31 -13.54
N ASN A 182 1.45 -1.84 -12.99
CA ASN A 182 1.17 -1.85 -11.54
C ASN A 182 1.28 -3.24 -10.90
N GLU A 183 1.72 -4.26 -11.65
CA GLU A 183 1.73 -5.66 -11.20
C GLU A 183 3.12 -6.32 -11.25
N PRO A 184 3.97 -6.10 -10.22
CA PRO A 184 5.35 -6.64 -10.20
C PRO A 184 5.46 -8.14 -10.40
N LYS A 185 4.49 -8.90 -9.89
CA LYS A 185 4.48 -10.35 -9.99
C LYS A 185 4.28 -10.85 -11.43
N LYS A 186 3.78 -10.00 -12.32
CA LYS A 186 3.49 -10.35 -13.72
C LYS A 186 4.56 -9.88 -14.71
N TYR A 187 5.70 -9.35 -14.26
CA TYR A 187 6.77 -8.86 -15.15
C TYR A 187 7.22 -9.90 -16.20
N LYS A 188 7.33 -11.17 -15.80
CA LYS A 188 7.70 -12.25 -16.74
C LYS A 188 6.70 -12.41 -17.89
N GLN A 189 5.42 -12.17 -17.62
CA GLN A 189 4.35 -12.22 -18.63
C GLN A 189 4.42 -10.98 -19.54
N PHE A 190 4.64 -9.79 -18.97
CA PHE A 190 4.90 -8.55 -19.71
C PHE A 190 6.05 -8.71 -20.70
N TYR A 191 7.20 -9.22 -20.24
CA TYR A 191 8.37 -9.43 -21.07
C TYR A 191 8.07 -10.38 -22.23
N LYS A 192 7.41 -11.50 -21.94
CA LYS A 192 6.99 -12.47 -22.97
C LYS A 192 6.09 -11.83 -24.02
N LYS A 193 5.10 -11.02 -23.60
CA LYS A 193 4.16 -10.34 -24.50
C LYS A 193 4.83 -9.30 -25.39
N ASN A 194 5.78 -8.52 -24.84
CA ASN A 194 6.57 -7.58 -25.63
C ASN A 194 7.45 -8.31 -26.65
N LEU A 195 8.05 -9.44 -26.27
CA LEU A 195 8.85 -10.25 -27.20
C LEU A 195 7.99 -10.82 -28.33
N GLU A 196 6.81 -11.37 -28.02
CA GLU A 196 5.83 -11.84 -29.02
C GLU A 196 5.43 -10.71 -30.00
N LEU A 197 5.19 -9.50 -29.49
CA LEU A 197 4.86 -8.33 -30.31
C LEU A 197 6.04 -7.90 -31.20
N LYS A 198 7.24 -7.86 -30.65
CA LYS A 198 8.48 -7.54 -31.39
C LYS A 198 8.75 -8.55 -32.50
N GLU A 199 8.56 -9.85 -32.25
CA GLU A 199 8.66 -10.89 -33.27
C GLU A 199 7.61 -10.73 -34.38
N ARG A 200 6.37 -10.37 -34.03
CA ARG A 200 5.32 -10.09 -35.01
C ARG A 200 5.67 -8.90 -35.90
N ILE A 201 6.14 -7.79 -35.30
CA ILE A 201 6.63 -6.61 -36.03
C ILE A 201 7.72 -7.01 -37.01
N ASN A 202 8.66 -7.85 -36.58
CA ASN A 202 9.74 -8.33 -37.45
C ASN A 202 9.25 -9.22 -38.59
N LYS A 203 8.24 -10.06 -38.36
CA LYS A 203 7.62 -10.92 -39.39
C LYS A 203 6.71 -10.15 -40.36
N MET A 204 6.18 -8.99 -39.97
CA MET A 204 5.36 -8.12 -40.83
C MET A 204 6.19 -7.45 -41.93
N SER A 205 7.52 -7.40 -41.79
CA SER A 205 8.39 -7.13 -42.93
C SER A 205 8.30 -8.33 -43.87
N PRO A 206 7.82 -8.18 -45.12
CA PRO A 206 7.75 -9.32 -46.01
C PRO A 206 9.18 -9.85 -46.18
N LEU A 207 9.36 -11.14 -45.90
CA LEU A 207 10.58 -11.87 -46.21
C LEU A 207 10.95 -11.55 -47.66
N ASN A 208 12.24 -11.24 -47.88
CA ASN A 208 12.81 -11.12 -49.22
C ASN A 208 12.46 -12.35 -50.08
#